data_AF-A0A970VSX0-F1
#
_entry.id   AF-A0A970VSX0-F1
#
_cell.length_a   1.000
_cell.length_b   1.000
_cell.length_c   1.000
_cell.angle_alpha   90.00
_cell.angle_beta   90.00
_cell.angle_gamma   90.00
#
_symmetry.space_group_name_H-M   'P 1'
#
loop_
_entity.id
_entity.type
_entity.pdbx_description
1 polymer ?
#
loop_
_entity_poly.entity_id
_entity_poly.type
_entity_poly.pdbx_seq_one_letter_code
_entity_poly.pdbx_strand_id
1 'polypeptide(L)'
;MKITFPHMGNLWISAKALLEGLNLEVVVPPPCTKKTLSLGVLHAPEFICLPLKINLGNYIEAAEKGADTIIIAGGRGPCRFGYYCRLEKEIMDDLGYNYEMIVLEPPEKSFFEVIQDIRAIAKCSMLQIMNAVRTAWLKCCVVDEIERKVQMIRARESCPGLADGIYKEALKDIDSAQRGKEIISIKRRAFEALNEVPVDPKREIVRIALVGEIYTILEPFANQNIEKHLGKLGAEVKRSLYLSSWVNDHLLGGVLPLESTKEACRLAAPYLNYFVGGHGRETVGSAVKFSREGFDGIIQIAPLTCGPEIVAEAILPEIYLSEGVPVMTIYMDEQTGEAGLITRLEAFVDMTRRIKFSEKDSDLLILRG
;
A
#
# COMPACT_ATOMS: atom_id res chain seq x y z
N MET A 1 15.42 -19.05 -16.06
CA MET A 1 15.21 -18.02 -15.03
C MET A 1 13.87 -18.25 -14.40
N LYS A 2 13.83 -18.20 -13.08
CA LYS A 2 12.64 -18.25 -12.23
C LYS A 2 12.58 -16.96 -11.46
N ILE A 3 11.62 -16.12 -11.83
CA ILE A 3 11.55 -14.73 -11.40
C ILE A 3 10.74 -14.62 -10.12
N THR A 4 11.25 -13.84 -9.17
CA THR A 4 10.51 -13.41 -7.98
C THR A 4 10.52 -11.90 -7.85
N PHE A 5 9.72 -11.39 -6.92
CA PHE A 5 9.54 -9.98 -6.59
C PHE A 5 9.04 -9.88 -5.15
N PRO A 6 9.25 -8.75 -4.45
CA PRO A 6 8.78 -8.60 -3.09
C PRO A 6 7.26 -8.45 -3.02
N HIS A 7 6.66 -8.83 -1.89
CA HIS A 7 5.27 -8.44 -1.58
C HIS A 7 5.21 -6.95 -1.29
N MET A 8 4.12 -6.31 -1.74
CA MET A 8 3.76 -4.95 -1.40
C MET A 8 2.23 -4.84 -1.55
N GLY A 9 1.51 -5.35 -0.55
CA GLY A 9 0.07 -5.55 -0.65
C GLY A 9 -0.27 -6.54 -1.77
N ASN A 10 -1.18 -6.16 -2.67
CA ASN A 10 -1.63 -7.05 -3.75
C ASN A 10 -0.80 -6.99 -5.04
N LEU A 11 0.41 -6.42 -4.99
CA LEU A 11 1.33 -6.39 -6.14
C LEU A 11 1.53 -7.77 -6.76
N TRP A 12 1.55 -8.82 -5.94
CA TRP A 12 1.76 -10.18 -6.42
C TRP A 12 0.74 -10.64 -7.46
N ILE A 13 -0.50 -10.14 -7.43
CA ILE A 13 -1.54 -10.48 -8.42
C ILE A 13 -1.21 -9.88 -9.79
N SER A 14 -0.86 -8.59 -9.82
CA SER A 14 -0.60 -7.87 -11.06
C SER A 14 0.78 -8.19 -11.63
N ALA A 15 1.80 -8.29 -10.77
CA ALA A 15 3.16 -8.66 -11.18
C ALA A 15 3.21 -10.09 -11.73
N LYS A 16 2.58 -11.06 -11.04
CA LYS A 16 2.47 -12.44 -11.56
C LYS A 16 1.76 -12.48 -12.90
N ALA A 17 0.59 -11.84 -13.02
CA ALA A 17 -0.16 -11.83 -14.28
C ALA A 17 0.62 -11.18 -15.44
N LEU A 18 1.41 -10.14 -15.16
CA LEU A 18 2.27 -9.52 -16.15
C LEU A 18 3.36 -10.49 -16.61
N LEU A 19 4.14 -11.04 -15.67
CA LEU A 19 5.31 -11.86 -15.97
C LEU A 19 4.92 -13.21 -16.59
N GLU A 20 3.91 -13.89 -16.06
CA GLU A 20 3.38 -15.13 -16.66
C GLU A 20 2.79 -14.88 -18.05
N GLY A 21 2.11 -13.73 -18.25
CA GLY A 21 1.60 -13.31 -19.55
C GLY A 21 2.70 -13.05 -20.59
N LEU A 22 3.94 -12.85 -20.15
CA LEU A 22 5.14 -12.75 -20.97
C LEU A 22 5.86 -14.09 -21.16
N ASN A 23 5.27 -15.21 -20.70
CA ASN A 23 5.84 -16.56 -20.70
C ASN A 23 7.08 -16.72 -19.80
N LEU A 24 7.18 -15.94 -18.72
CA LEU A 24 8.23 -16.09 -17.72
C LEU A 24 7.75 -17.02 -16.59
N GLU A 25 8.65 -17.86 -16.08
CA GLU A 25 8.37 -18.67 -14.89
C GLU A 25 8.45 -17.76 -13.64
N VAL A 26 7.37 -17.71 -12.86
CA VAL A 26 7.23 -16.84 -11.70
C VAL A 26 7.15 -17.65 -10.42
N VAL A 27 7.94 -17.28 -9.43
CA VAL A 27 7.91 -17.81 -8.07
C VAL A 27 7.42 -16.70 -7.14
N VAL A 28 6.13 -16.77 -6.79
CA VAL A 28 5.55 -15.85 -5.80
C VAL A 28 6.01 -16.27 -4.40
N PRO A 29 6.64 -15.38 -3.62
CA PRO A 29 6.99 -15.67 -2.24
C PRO A 29 5.73 -15.97 -1.43
N PRO A 30 5.81 -16.79 -0.36
CA PRO A 30 4.66 -16.97 0.52
C PRO A 30 4.21 -15.61 1.12
N PRO A 31 2.95 -15.47 1.56
CA PRO A 31 2.51 -14.26 2.25
C PRO A 31 3.42 -13.93 3.43
N CYS A 32 3.67 -12.65 3.66
CA CYS A 32 4.57 -12.19 4.73
C CYS A 32 4.09 -12.69 6.11
N THR A 33 5.01 -13.29 6.86
CA THR A 33 4.77 -13.79 8.22
C THR A 33 5.89 -13.36 9.16
N LYS A 34 5.76 -13.71 10.44
CA LYS A 34 6.86 -13.56 11.41
C LYS A 34 8.12 -14.30 10.95
N LYS A 35 8.01 -15.46 10.27
CA LYS A 35 9.16 -16.16 9.68
C LYS A 35 9.87 -15.28 8.65
N THR A 36 9.11 -14.72 7.71
CA THR A 36 9.60 -13.80 6.68
C THR A 36 10.39 -12.65 7.30
N LEU A 37 9.81 -11.99 8.30
CA LEU A 37 10.46 -10.88 8.99
C LEU A 37 11.73 -11.34 9.74
N SER A 38 11.69 -12.47 10.45
CA SER A 38 12.85 -12.98 11.18
C SER A 38 14.02 -13.31 10.27
N LEU A 39 13.77 -13.86 9.08
CA LEU A 39 14.81 -14.09 8.07
C LEU A 39 15.45 -12.77 7.63
N GLY A 40 14.63 -11.74 7.38
CA GLY A 40 15.11 -10.40 7.05
C GLY A 40 15.95 -9.76 8.14
N VAL A 41 15.43 -9.71 9.37
CA VAL A 41 16.09 -9.12 10.54
C VAL A 41 17.45 -9.77 10.81
N LEU A 42 17.57 -11.08 10.58
CA LEU A 42 18.81 -11.82 10.82
C LEU A 42 19.98 -11.35 9.94
N HIS A 43 19.70 -10.87 8.73
CA HIS A 43 20.72 -10.58 7.72
C HIS A 43 20.83 -9.10 7.36
N ALA A 44 19.79 -8.32 7.65
CA ALA A 44 19.77 -6.90 7.33
C ALA A 44 20.53 -6.06 8.37
N PRO A 45 21.08 -4.89 7.98
CA PRO A 45 21.61 -3.93 8.94
C PRO A 45 20.53 -3.49 9.95
N GLU A 46 20.89 -3.39 11.23
CA GLU A 46 19.94 -3.14 12.33
C GLU A 46 19.05 -1.90 12.09
N PHE A 47 19.65 -0.78 11.70
CA PHE A 47 18.96 0.50 11.48
C PHE A 47 18.41 0.70 10.06
N ILE A 48 18.31 -0.37 9.25
CA ILE A 48 17.63 -0.29 7.96
C ILE A 48 16.12 -0.35 8.16
N CYS A 49 15.37 0.34 7.31
CA CYS A 49 13.92 0.43 7.43
C CYS A 49 13.25 -0.92 7.17
N LEU A 50 12.12 -1.14 7.86
CA LEU A 50 11.34 -2.39 7.86
C LEU A 50 11.07 -3.01 6.46
N PRO A 51 10.76 -2.24 5.39
CA PRO A 51 10.49 -2.81 4.08
C PRO A 51 11.66 -3.63 3.52
N LEU A 52 12.91 -3.19 3.70
CA LEU A 52 14.08 -3.94 3.23
C LEU A 52 14.20 -5.29 3.95
N LYS A 53 13.94 -5.30 5.26
CA LYS A 53 13.96 -6.54 6.05
C LYS A 53 12.91 -7.52 5.52
N ILE A 54 11.68 -7.06 5.26
CA ILE A 54 10.62 -7.93 4.75
C ILE A 54 10.94 -8.43 3.33
N ASN A 55 11.46 -7.56 2.45
CA ASN A 55 11.89 -7.94 1.10
C ASN A 55 12.95 -9.05 1.13
N LEU A 56 13.99 -8.93 1.96
CA LEU A 56 15.00 -9.98 2.12
C LEU A 56 14.37 -11.31 2.54
N GLY A 57 13.44 -11.28 3.49
CA GLY A 57 12.66 -12.45 3.88
C GLY A 57 11.90 -13.08 2.71
N ASN A 58 11.23 -12.25 1.89
CA ASN A 58 10.54 -12.72 0.68
C ASN A 58 11.51 -13.39 -0.30
N TYR A 59 12.68 -12.81 -0.54
CA TYR A 59 13.64 -13.38 -1.48
C TYR A 59 14.24 -14.69 -0.99
N ILE A 60 14.57 -14.80 0.30
CA ILE A 60 15.04 -16.06 0.88
C ILE A 60 13.97 -17.15 0.72
N GLU A 61 12.71 -16.85 1.05
CA GLU A 61 11.62 -17.83 0.91
C GLU A 61 11.27 -18.15 -0.55
N ALA A 62 11.53 -17.23 -1.48
CA ALA A 62 11.44 -17.50 -2.92
C ALA A 62 12.60 -18.36 -3.42
N ALA A 63 13.81 -18.17 -2.88
CA ALA A 63 14.99 -18.96 -3.20
C ALA A 63 14.81 -20.42 -2.79
N GLU A 64 14.21 -20.66 -1.62
CA GLU A 64 13.82 -22.00 -1.15
C GLU A 64 12.88 -22.72 -2.13
N LYS A 65 12.12 -21.96 -2.93
CA LYS A 65 11.23 -22.46 -3.99
C LYS A 65 11.89 -22.49 -5.37
N GLY A 66 13.17 -22.15 -5.47
CA GLY A 66 13.99 -22.22 -6.67
C GLY A 66 14.02 -20.94 -7.51
N ALA A 67 13.58 -19.80 -6.99
CA ALA A 67 13.76 -18.53 -7.69
C ALA A 67 15.26 -18.20 -7.85
N ASP A 68 15.65 -17.71 -9.03
CA ASP A 68 17.04 -17.35 -9.37
C ASP A 68 17.18 -15.89 -9.86
N THR A 69 16.07 -15.18 -10.04
CA THR A 69 16.05 -13.78 -10.51
C THR A 69 15.11 -12.94 -9.67
N ILE A 70 15.53 -11.76 -9.23
CA ILE A 70 14.71 -10.76 -8.53
C ILE A 70 14.38 -9.60 -9.46
N ILE A 71 13.11 -9.23 -9.53
CA ILE A 71 12.67 -7.93 -10.08
C ILE A 71 12.28 -7.03 -8.92
N ILE A 72 12.89 -5.84 -8.87
CA ILE A 72 12.61 -4.81 -7.87
C ILE A 72 12.55 -3.43 -8.52
N ALA A 73 11.66 -2.57 -8.06
CA ALA A 73 11.70 -1.15 -8.43
C ALA A 73 12.76 -0.41 -7.63
N GLY A 74 13.52 0.47 -8.25
CA GLY A 74 14.40 1.39 -7.55
C GLY A 74 13.72 2.73 -7.28
N GLY A 75 14.40 3.56 -6.49
CA GLY A 75 13.92 4.88 -6.09
C GLY A 75 14.90 5.97 -6.46
N ARG A 76 14.41 7.21 -6.57
CA ARG A 76 15.25 8.40 -6.72
C ARG A 76 15.34 9.22 -5.44
N GLY A 77 16.47 9.92 -5.31
CA GLY A 77 16.68 10.94 -4.29
C GLY A 77 17.15 10.36 -2.95
N PRO A 78 16.96 11.09 -1.86
CA PRO A 78 17.60 10.78 -0.57
C PRO A 78 16.97 9.59 0.18
N CYS A 79 15.96 8.93 -0.40
CA CYS A 79 15.35 7.75 0.19
C CYS A 79 16.23 6.51 -0.02
N ARG A 80 16.37 5.69 1.03
CA ARG A 80 17.15 4.45 0.99
C ARG A 80 16.60 3.41 0.02
N PHE A 81 15.34 3.52 -0.42
CA PHE A 81 14.76 2.64 -1.43
C PHE A 81 15.60 2.57 -2.73
N GLY A 82 16.24 3.68 -3.12
CA GLY A 82 17.17 3.68 -4.27
C GLY A 82 18.45 2.85 -4.07
N TYR A 83 18.77 2.47 -2.84
CA TYR A 83 19.91 1.62 -2.50
C TYR A 83 19.52 0.17 -2.18
N TYR A 84 18.22 -0.15 -2.12
CA TYR A 84 17.75 -1.49 -1.74
C TYR A 84 18.33 -2.56 -2.66
N CYS A 85 18.23 -2.36 -3.98
CA CYS A 85 18.69 -3.34 -4.95
C CYS A 85 20.16 -3.73 -4.76
N ARG A 86 21.05 -2.76 -4.48
CA ARG A 86 22.48 -3.03 -4.26
C ARG A 86 22.71 -3.78 -2.96
N LEU A 87 22.13 -3.28 -1.86
CA LEU A 87 22.33 -3.87 -0.55
C LEU A 87 21.70 -5.27 -0.45
N GLU A 88 20.48 -5.44 -0.94
CA GLU A 88 19.81 -6.74 -0.98
C GLU A 88 20.59 -7.72 -1.85
N LYS A 89 21.13 -7.30 -3.00
CA LYS A 89 21.97 -8.17 -3.83
C LYS A 89 23.23 -8.63 -3.11
N GLU A 90 23.98 -7.72 -2.49
CA GLU A 90 25.20 -8.06 -1.75
C GLU A 90 24.90 -9.04 -0.61
N ILE A 91 23.84 -8.80 0.17
CA ILE A 91 23.40 -9.71 1.24
C ILE A 91 23.04 -11.09 0.68
N MET A 92 22.29 -11.14 -0.42
CA MET A 92 21.90 -12.43 -1.02
C MET A 92 23.11 -13.21 -1.57
N ASP A 93 24.06 -12.52 -2.22
CA ASP A 93 25.29 -13.12 -2.71
C ASP A 93 26.16 -13.66 -1.54
N ASP A 94 26.28 -12.92 -0.43
CA ASP A 94 27.01 -13.34 0.79
C ASP A 94 26.38 -14.58 1.45
N LEU A 95 25.05 -14.73 1.36
CA LEU A 95 24.31 -15.89 1.83
C LEU A 95 24.39 -17.09 0.87
N GLY A 96 25.04 -16.93 -0.28
CA GLY A 96 25.18 -17.97 -1.30
C GLY A 96 23.98 -18.09 -2.25
N TYR A 97 23.04 -17.15 -2.21
CA TYR A 97 21.95 -17.04 -3.17
C TYR A 97 22.38 -16.21 -4.37
N ASN A 98 22.87 -16.87 -5.42
CA ASN A 98 23.34 -16.21 -6.64
C ASN A 98 22.17 -15.69 -7.50
N TYR A 99 21.55 -14.59 -7.06
CA TYR A 99 20.45 -13.96 -7.78
C TYR A 99 20.94 -13.04 -8.91
N GLU A 100 20.31 -13.18 -10.08
CA GLU A 100 20.26 -12.09 -11.06
C GLU A 100 19.27 -11.02 -10.56
N MET A 101 19.65 -9.74 -10.59
CA MET A 101 18.78 -8.66 -10.14
C MET A 101 18.47 -7.69 -11.28
N ILE A 102 17.18 -7.54 -11.57
CA ILE A 102 16.63 -6.63 -12.58
C ILE A 102 15.97 -5.46 -11.85
N VAL A 103 16.56 -4.28 -12.00
CA VAL A 103 16.11 -3.06 -11.31
C VAL A 103 15.28 -2.18 -12.25
N LEU A 104 14.10 -1.77 -11.80
CA LEU A 104 13.20 -0.85 -12.50
C LEU A 104 13.37 0.57 -11.94
N GLU A 105 14.27 1.37 -12.52
CA GLU A 105 14.56 2.75 -12.08
C GLU A 105 14.14 3.79 -13.13
N PRO A 106 13.00 4.47 -12.96
CA PRO A 106 12.76 5.73 -13.66
C PRO A 106 13.81 6.75 -13.17
N PRO A 107 14.51 7.56 -14.00
CA PRO A 107 14.29 7.83 -15.43
C PRO A 107 15.30 7.08 -16.31
N GLU A 108 16.25 6.38 -15.70
CA GLU A 108 17.40 5.76 -16.35
C GLU A 108 16.95 4.57 -17.18
N LYS A 109 15.82 3.95 -16.81
CA LYS A 109 15.06 3.04 -17.65
C LYS A 109 13.61 3.49 -17.78
N SER A 110 13.18 3.78 -19.00
CA SER A 110 11.76 3.94 -19.34
C SER A 110 11.03 2.60 -19.19
N PHE A 111 9.73 2.63 -18.88
CA PHE A 111 8.87 1.44 -18.93
C PHE A 111 8.98 0.70 -20.29
N PHE A 112 9.22 1.44 -21.38
CA PHE A 112 9.46 0.85 -22.70
C PHE A 112 10.78 0.10 -22.81
N GLU A 113 11.85 0.59 -22.19
CA GLU A 113 13.17 -0.06 -22.17
C GLU A 113 13.13 -1.31 -21.31
N VAL A 114 12.41 -1.26 -20.18
CA VAL A 114 12.12 -2.44 -19.35
C VAL A 114 11.38 -3.51 -20.15
N ILE A 115 10.34 -3.10 -20.89
CA ILE A 115 9.61 -4.03 -21.76
C ILE A 115 10.53 -4.57 -22.88
N GLN A 116 11.47 -3.78 -23.40
CA GLN A 116 12.44 -4.25 -24.38
C GLN A 116 13.43 -5.25 -23.79
N ASP A 117 13.96 -4.99 -22.60
CA ASP A 117 14.81 -5.91 -21.84
C ASP A 117 14.08 -7.22 -21.59
N ILE A 118 12.84 -7.14 -21.08
CA ILE A 118 12.00 -8.31 -20.85
C ILE A 118 11.66 -9.02 -22.18
N ARG A 119 11.43 -8.28 -23.27
CA ARG A 119 11.19 -8.88 -24.60
C ARG A 119 12.42 -9.62 -25.11
N ALA A 120 13.61 -9.08 -24.91
CA ALA A 120 14.86 -9.71 -25.30
C ALA A 120 15.06 -11.04 -24.55
N ILE A 121 14.64 -11.10 -23.30
CA ILE A 121 14.71 -12.27 -22.43
C ILE A 121 13.59 -13.28 -22.73
N ALA A 122 12.35 -12.82 -22.86
CA ALA A 122 11.16 -13.66 -22.90
C ALA A 122 10.70 -14.08 -24.32
N LYS A 123 11.33 -13.54 -25.37
CA LYS A 123 11.00 -13.83 -26.78
C LYS A 123 9.51 -13.71 -27.12
N CYS A 124 8.85 -12.68 -26.60
CA CYS A 124 7.41 -12.47 -26.74
C CYS A 124 7.07 -11.49 -27.88
N SER A 125 5.86 -11.64 -28.45
CA SER A 125 5.31 -10.73 -29.46
C SER A 125 4.73 -9.46 -28.82
N MET A 126 4.67 -8.36 -29.58
CA MET A 126 4.09 -7.09 -29.10
C MET A 126 2.62 -7.24 -28.68
N LEU A 127 1.86 -8.12 -29.33
CA LEU A 127 0.47 -8.40 -28.97
C LEU A 127 0.37 -9.10 -27.61
N GLN A 128 1.27 -10.06 -27.34
CA GLN A 128 1.34 -10.73 -26.03
C GLN A 128 1.69 -9.74 -24.93
N ILE A 129 2.70 -8.89 -25.15
CA ILE A 129 3.08 -7.83 -24.20
C ILE A 129 1.89 -6.92 -23.90
N MET A 130 1.22 -6.41 -24.93
CA MET A 130 0.08 -5.52 -24.76
C MET A 130 -1.06 -6.20 -23.99
N ASN A 131 -1.34 -7.47 -24.27
CA ASN A 131 -2.36 -8.23 -23.55
C ASN A 131 -1.98 -8.49 -22.09
N ALA A 132 -0.73 -8.85 -21.81
CA ALA A 132 -0.22 -9.08 -20.46
C ALA A 132 -0.29 -7.79 -19.62
N VAL A 133 0.19 -6.67 -20.16
CA VAL A 133 0.11 -5.35 -19.52
C VAL A 133 -1.34 -4.95 -19.28
N ARG A 134 -2.23 -5.11 -20.27
CA ARG A 134 -3.65 -4.77 -20.12
C ARG A 134 -4.33 -5.61 -19.03
N THR A 135 -4.05 -6.92 -18.98
CA THR A 135 -4.62 -7.82 -17.97
C THR A 135 -4.08 -7.49 -16.59
N ALA A 136 -2.76 -7.33 -16.43
CA ALA A 136 -2.13 -6.97 -15.17
C ALA A 136 -2.64 -5.62 -14.63
N TRP A 137 -2.74 -4.62 -15.51
CA TRP A 137 -3.30 -3.31 -15.17
C TRP A 137 -4.75 -3.40 -14.71
N LEU A 138 -5.57 -4.16 -15.44
CA LEU A 138 -6.96 -4.34 -15.07
C LEU A 138 -7.11 -5.05 -13.72
N LYS A 139 -6.31 -6.10 -13.45
CA LYS A 139 -6.28 -6.76 -12.14
C LYS A 139 -5.91 -5.76 -11.04
N CYS A 140 -4.86 -4.96 -11.25
CA CYS A 140 -4.41 -3.94 -10.32
C CYS A 140 -5.54 -2.96 -9.95
N CYS A 141 -6.19 -2.35 -10.94
CA CYS A 141 -7.29 -1.41 -10.70
C CYS A 141 -8.49 -2.07 -10.01
N VAL A 142 -8.90 -3.27 -10.46
CA VAL A 142 -10.06 -3.96 -9.89
C VAL A 142 -9.83 -4.35 -8.43
N VAL A 143 -8.63 -4.80 -8.08
CA VAL A 143 -8.27 -5.12 -6.70
C VAL A 143 -8.38 -3.87 -5.81
N ASP A 144 -7.79 -2.74 -6.24
CA ASP A 144 -7.88 -1.47 -5.50
C ASP A 144 -9.33 -0.98 -5.33
N GLU A 145 -10.17 -1.15 -6.36
CA GLU A 145 -11.59 -0.77 -6.29
C GLU A 145 -12.38 -1.63 -5.28
N ILE A 146 -12.12 -2.94 -5.25
CA ILE A 146 -12.73 -3.84 -4.27
C ILE A 146 -12.21 -3.50 -2.86
N GLU A 147 -10.91 -3.23 -2.70
CA GLU A 147 -10.32 -2.80 -1.42
C GLU A 147 -11.03 -1.57 -0.84
N ARG A 148 -11.23 -0.53 -1.65
CA ARG A 148 -11.98 0.68 -1.23
C ARG A 148 -13.38 0.35 -0.77
N LYS A 149 -14.08 -0.52 -1.49
CA LYS A 149 -15.43 -0.94 -1.12
C LYS A 149 -15.43 -1.74 0.19
N VAL A 150 -14.44 -2.62 0.38
CA VAL A 150 -14.27 -3.39 1.62
C VAL A 150 -14.02 -2.48 2.81
N GLN A 151 -13.14 -1.48 2.68
CA GLN A 151 -12.88 -0.50 3.75
C GLN A 151 -14.14 0.26 4.16
N MET A 152 -14.97 0.65 3.18
CA MET A 152 -16.27 1.29 3.44
C MET A 152 -17.23 0.36 4.18
N ILE A 153 -17.37 -0.89 3.75
CA ILE A 153 -18.32 -1.84 4.35
C ILE A 153 -17.84 -2.33 5.71
N ARG A 154 -16.54 -2.58 5.90
CA ARG A 154 -15.96 -3.10 7.16
C ARG A 154 -16.25 -2.19 8.35
N ALA A 155 -16.28 -0.87 8.15
CA ALA A 155 -16.64 0.09 9.20
C ALA A 155 -18.09 -0.04 9.67
N ARG A 156 -18.96 -0.61 8.82
CA ARG A 156 -20.43 -0.64 8.99
C ARG A 156 -20.97 -2.06 9.22
N GLU A 157 -20.19 -3.10 8.97
CA GLU A 157 -20.68 -4.48 9.03
C GLU A 157 -21.16 -4.84 10.45
N SER A 158 -22.34 -5.47 10.54
CA SER A 158 -22.91 -5.94 11.80
C SER A 158 -22.24 -7.21 12.30
N CYS A 159 -21.69 -8.02 11.38
CA CYS A 159 -20.95 -9.24 11.67
C CYS A 159 -19.50 -9.08 11.16
N PRO A 160 -18.54 -8.84 12.06
CA PRO A 160 -17.15 -8.61 11.69
C PRO A 160 -16.55 -9.75 10.85
N GLY A 161 -15.88 -9.40 9.75
CA GLY A 161 -15.14 -10.32 8.90
C GLY A 161 -15.89 -10.83 7.67
N LEU A 162 -17.18 -10.49 7.47
CA LEU A 162 -17.90 -10.84 6.25
C LEU A 162 -17.30 -10.14 5.02
N ALA A 163 -17.02 -8.84 5.14
CA ALA A 163 -16.37 -8.09 4.06
C ALA A 163 -14.98 -8.64 3.74
N ASP A 164 -14.21 -9.03 4.76
CA ASP A 164 -12.87 -9.63 4.59
C ASP A 164 -12.94 -11.01 3.93
N GLY A 165 -13.96 -11.81 4.23
CA GLY A 165 -14.19 -13.10 3.58
C GLY A 165 -14.48 -12.95 2.08
N ILE A 166 -15.38 -12.04 1.72
CA ILE A 166 -15.69 -11.72 0.31
C ILE A 166 -14.44 -11.22 -0.42
N TYR A 167 -13.68 -10.35 0.25
CA TYR A 167 -12.44 -9.81 -0.32
C TYR A 167 -11.42 -10.92 -0.62
N LYS A 168 -11.20 -11.84 0.32
CA LYS A 168 -10.26 -12.95 0.16
C LYS A 168 -10.63 -13.86 -1.02
N GLU A 169 -11.92 -14.19 -1.16
CA GLU A 169 -12.39 -14.99 -2.31
C GLU A 169 -12.25 -14.22 -3.62
N ALA A 170 -12.55 -12.92 -3.63
CA ALA A 170 -12.36 -12.07 -4.81
C ALA A 170 -10.89 -12.02 -5.27
N LEU A 171 -9.93 -11.90 -4.34
CA LEU A 171 -8.50 -11.93 -4.68
C LEU A 171 -8.08 -13.25 -5.34
N LYS A 172 -8.57 -14.39 -4.83
CA LYS A 172 -8.30 -15.72 -5.40
C LYS A 172 -8.90 -15.88 -6.80
N ASP A 173 -10.13 -15.42 -6.99
CA ASP A 173 -10.80 -15.42 -8.29
C ASP A 173 -10.04 -14.52 -9.30
N ILE A 174 -9.60 -13.33 -8.87
CA ILE A 174 -8.86 -12.39 -9.72
C ILE A 174 -7.47 -12.93 -10.10
N ASP A 175 -6.76 -13.57 -9.17
CA ASP A 175 -5.48 -14.23 -9.46
C ASP A 175 -5.65 -15.26 -10.58
N SER A 176 -6.66 -16.11 -10.47
CA SER A 176 -6.95 -17.19 -11.43
C SER A 176 -7.41 -16.68 -12.81
N ALA A 177 -8.03 -15.50 -12.86
CA ALA A 177 -8.63 -14.96 -14.09
C ALA A 177 -7.59 -14.60 -15.16
N GLN A 178 -7.87 -14.98 -16.42
CA GLN A 178 -6.94 -14.75 -17.54
C GLN A 178 -7.45 -13.71 -18.53
N ARG A 179 -8.76 -13.41 -18.51
CA ARG A 179 -9.41 -12.53 -19.49
C ARG A 179 -10.05 -11.32 -18.84
N GLY A 180 -9.96 -10.16 -19.50
CA GLY A 180 -10.54 -8.93 -18.96
C GLY A 180 -12.04 -9.00 -18.66
N LYS A 181 -12.84 -9.70 -19.49
CA LYS A 181 -14.28 -9.89 -19.24
C LYS A 181 -14.56 -10.66 -17.95
N GLU A 182 -13.71 -11.62 -17.61
CA GLU A 182 -13.79 -12.42 -16.38
C GLU A 182 -13.42 -11.57 -15.16
N ILE A 183 -12.36 -10.77 -15.26
CA ILE A 183 -11.96 -9.86 -14.17
C ILE A 183 -13.10 -8.87 -13.85
N ILE A 184 -13.76 -8.31 -14.87
CA ILE A 184 -14.91 -7.41 -14.68
C ILE A 184 -16.13 -8.15 -14.09
N SER A 185 -16.38 -9.40 -14.48
CA SER A 185 -17.50 -10.16 -13.89
C SER A 185 -17.25 -10.52 -12.44
N ILE A 186 -16.00 -10.84 -12.06
CA ILE A 186 -15.59 -11.05 -10.67
C ILE A 186 -15.80 -9.77 -9.85
N LYS A 187 -15.36 -8.61 -10.36
CA LYS A 187 -15.62 -7.31 -9.72
C LYS A 187 -17.10 -7.09 -9.45
N ARG A 188 -17.95 -7.33 -10.45
CA ARG A 188 -19.40 -7.16 -10.31
C ARG A 188 -19.95 -8.06 -9.19
N ARG A 189 -19.61 -9.35 -9.20
CA ARG A 189 -20.03 -10.31 -8.15
C ARG A 189 -19.56 -9.89 -6.76
N ALA A 190 -18.31 -9.44 -6.64
CA ALA A 190 -17.75 -8.97 -5.37
C ALA A 190 -18.50 -7.72 -4.86
N PHE A 191 -18.83 -6.77 -5.74
CA PHE A 191 -19.61 -5.58 -5.38
C PHE A 191 -21.04 -5.92 -4.98
N GLU A 192 -21.71 -6.82 -5.70
CA GLU A 192 -23.03 -7.34 -5.35
C GLU A 192 -23.01 -7.96 -3.95
N ALA A 193 -22.07 -8.89 -3.70
CA ALA A 193 -21.92 -9.53 -2.39
C ALA A 193 -21.60 -8.52 -1.27
N LEU A 194 -20.73 -7.52 -1.53
CA LEU A 194 -20.39 -6.48 -0.55
C LEU A 194 -21.57 -5.56 -0.24
N ASN A 195 -22.48 -5.33 -1.18
CA ASN A 195 -23.70 -4.54 -0.95
C ASN A 195 -24.75 -5.32 -0.14
N GLU A 196 -24.70 -6.65 -0.17
CA GLU A 196 -25.59 -7.53 0.60
C GLU A 196 -25.09 -7.79 2.04
N VAL A 197 -23.87 -7.38 2.38
CA VAL A 197 -23.35 -7.49 3.75
C VAL A 197 -24.28 -6.74 4.71
N PRO A 198 -24.79 -7.40 5.77
CA PRO A 198 -25.59 -6.73 6.79
C PRO A 198 -24.80 -5.62 7.48
N VAL A 199 -25.34 -4.40 7.46
CA VAL A 199 -24.73 -3.23 8.09
C VAL A 199 -25.58 -2.73 9.25
N ASP A 200 -24.93 -2.14 10.26
CA ASP A 200 -25.60 -1.46 11.36
C ASP A 200 -25.82 0.02 10.98
N PRO A 201 -27.07 0.45 10.71
CA PRO A 201 -27.35 1.83 10.30
C PRO A 201 -27.19 2.84 11.45
N LYS A 202 -27.13 2.38 12.70
CA LYS A 202 -26.97 3.24 13.89
C LYS A 202 -25.52 3.41 14.30
N ARG A 203 -24.61 2.67 13.67
CA ARG A 203 -23.19 2.69 14.03
C ARG A 203 -22.60 4.06 13.73
N GLU A 204 -21.98 4.65 14.74
CA GLU A 204 -21.25 5.92 14.59
C GLU A 204 -19.96 5.69 13.81
N ILE A 205 -19.93 6.21 12.58
CA ILE A 205 -18.78 6.10 11.69
C ILE A 205 -17.90 7.34 11.80
N VAL A 206 -16.61 7.11 12.05
CA VAL A 206 -15.55 8.11 11.85
C VAL A 206 -14.77 7.78 10.58
N ARG A 207 -14.32 8.80 9.85
CA ARG A 207 -13.53 8.69 8.62
C ARG A 207 -12.08 8.96 8.97
N ILE A 208 -11.24 7.95 8.84
CA ILE A 208 -9.82 8.02 9.17
C ILE A 208 -9.00 7.89 7.90
N ALA A 209 -8.12 8.86 7.66
CA ALA A 209 -7.17 8.79 6.57
C ALA A 209 -5.88 8.09 7.02
N LEU A 210 -5.36 7.18 6.19
CA LEU A 210 -4.00 6.64 6.35
C LEU A 210 -3.07 7.34 5.37
N VAL A 211 -2.05 8.00 5.90
CA VAL A 211 -0.97 8.66 5.15
C VAL A 211 0.37 8.06 5.56
N GLY A 212 1.45 8.36 4.83
CA GLY A 212 2.76 7.79 5.15
C GLY A 212 3.47 7.05 4.00
N GLU A 213 4.37 6.15 4.38
CA GLU A 213 5.27 5.46 3.45
C GLU A 213 4.56 4.32 2.70
N ILE A 214 4.78 4.24 1.38
CA ILE A 214 4.07 3.31 0.50
C ILE A 214 4.01 1.88 0.99
N TYR A 215 5.14 1.31 1.37
CA TYR A 215 5.21 -0.10 1.70
C TYR A 215 4.39 -0.37 2.96
N THR A 216 4.56 0.45 3.99
CA THR A 216 3.79 0.32 5.23
C THR A 216 2.30 0.60 5.05
N ILE A 217 1.90 1.45 4.11
CA ILE A 217 0.49 1.67 3.78
C ILE A 217 -0.12 0.46 3.05
N LEU A 218 0.62 -0.14 2.12
CA LEU A 218 0.09 -1.17 1.22
C LEU A 218 0.20 -2.58 1.78
N GLU A 219 1.27 -2.92 2.50
CA GLU A 219 1.54 -4.28 2.99
C GLU A 219 0.87 -4.56 4.35
N PRO A 220 -0.20 -5.40 4.41
CA PRO A 220 -0.95 -5.62 5.64
C PRO A 220 -0.13 -6.25 6.76
N PHE A 221 0.88 -7.06 6.44
CA PHE A 221 1.76 -7.60 7.49
C PHE A 221 2.61 -6.49 8.13
N ALA A 222 3.14 -5.57 7.32
CA ALA A 222 4.03 -4.50 7.77
C ALA A 222 3.33 -3.48 8.69
N ASN A 223 2.03 -3.26 8.53
CA ASN A 223 1.22 -2.38 9.38
C ASN A 223 0.30 -3.13 10.36
N GLN A 224 0.49 -4.44 10.51
CA GLN A 224 -0.31 -5.29 11.39
C GLN A 224 -1.82 -5.18 11.12
N ASN A 225 -2.23 -5.15 9.85
CA ASN A 225 -3.61 -5.08 9.41
C ASN A 225 -4.40 -3.89 10.02
N ILE A 226 -3.77 -2.72 10.18
CA ILE A 226 -4.36 -1.53 10.81
C ILE A 226 -5.77 -1.20 10.30
N GLU A 227 -6.03 -1.36 9.00
CA GLU A 227 -7.34 -1.10 8.40
C GLU A 227 -8.44 -2.04 8.89
N LYS A 228 -8.09 -3.28 9.27
CA LYS A 228 -9.02 -4.23 9.87
C LYS A 228 -9.33 -3.84 11.31
N HIS A 229 -8.31 -3.44 12.08
CA HIS A 229 -8.51 -2.98 13.45
C HIS A 229 -9.37 -1.72 13.50
N LEU A 230 -9.07 -0.72 12.66
CA LEU A 230 -9.88 0.49 12.53
C LEU A 230 -11.32 0.18 12.08
N GLY A 231 -11.50 -0.67 11.07
CA GLY A 231 -12.85 -1.08 10.64
C GLY A 231 -13.68 -1.68 11.77
N LYS A 232 -13.09 -2.55 12.59
CA LYS A 232 -13.73 -3.13 13.78
C LYS A 232 -14.12 -2.09 14.83
N LEU A 233 -13.44 -0.94 14.87
CA LEU A 233 -13.76 0.19 15.74
C LEU A 233 -14.81 1.14 15.15
N GLY A 234 -15.35 0.85 13.96
CA GLY A 234 -16.28 1.73 13.26
C GLY A 234 -15.60 2.89 12.50
N ALA A 235 -14.30 2.77 12.20
CA ALA A 235 -13.59 3.72 11.36
C ALA A 235 -13.65 3.28 9.87
N GLU A 236 -14.22 4.13 9.03
CA GLU A 236 -14.06 4.06 7.57
C GLU A 236 -12.67 4.57 7.21
N VAL A 237 -11.87 3.70 6.61
CA VAL A 237 -10.48 4.01 6.30
C VAL A 237 -10.33 4.37 4.82
N LYS A 238 -9.58 5.43 4.51
CA LYS A 238 -9.09 5.72 3.16
C LYS A 238 -7.58 5.94 3.19
N ARG A 239 -6.86 5.20 2.36
CA ARG A 239 -5.41 5.41 2.15
C ARG A 239 -5.14 6.58 1.22
N SER A 240 -4.05 7.31 1.44
CA SER A 240 -3.51 8.31 0.49
C SER A 240 -3.03 7.69 -0.81
N LEU A 241 -2.66 6.41 -0.77
CA LEU A 241 -2.02 5.71 -1.87
C LEU A 241 -2.60 4.31 -2.04
N TYR A 242 -2.80 3.93 -3.29
CA TYR A 242 -3.18 2.59 -3.73
C TYR A 242 -2.21 2.13 -4.82
N LEU A 243 -2.15 0.82 -5.06
CA LEU A 243 -1.15 0.25 -5.96
C LEU A 243 -1.29 0.78 -7.40
N SER A 244 -2.50 0.85 -7.94
CA SER A 244 -2.76 1.36 -9.29
C SER A 244 -2.38 2.84 -9.43
N SER A 245 -2.70 3.66 -8.43
CA SER A 245 -2.27 5.06 -8.38
C SER A 245 -0.75 5.18 -8.36
N TRP A 246 -0.08 4.38 -7.53
CA TRP A 246 1.39 4.38 -7.46
C TRP A 246 2.03 3.97 -8.78
N VAL A 247 1.55 2.87 -9.39
CA VAL A 247 2.02 2.39 -10.69
C VAL A 247 1.80 3.45 -11.78
N ASN A 248 0.63 4.11 -11.80
CA ASN A 248 0.36 5.19 -12.75
C ASN A 248 1.37 6.33 -12.60
N ASP A 249 1.59 6.79 -11.37
CA ASP A 249 2.48 7.93 -11.11
C ASP A 249 3.95 7.59 -11.38
N HIS A 250 4.42 6.41 -10.97
CA HIS A 250 5.84 6.05 -11.02
C HIS A 250 6.27 5.39 -12.32
N LEU A 251 5.41 4.58 -12.96
CA LEU A 251 5.74 3.87 -14.19
C LEU A 251 5.18 4.53 -15.45
N LEU A 252 4.04 5.22 -15.34
CA LEU A 252 3.34 5.84 -16.49
C LEU A 252 3.37 7.38 -16.47
N GLY A 253 4.02 8.02 -15.49
CA GLY A 253 4.10 9.48 -15.36
C GLY A 253 2.79 10.17 -14.98
N GLY A 254 1.82 9.41 -14.47
CA GLY A 254 0.51 9.91 -14.04
C GLY A 254 -0.35 10.40 -15.20
N VAL A 255 -0.35 9.68 -16.33
CA VAL A 255 -1.12 10.00 -17.54
C VAL A 255 -2.53 9.41 -17.53
N LEU A 256 -2.77 8.36 -16.74
CA LEU A 256 -4.10 7.77 -16.64
C LEU A 256 -4.99 8.57 -15.69
N PRO A 257 -6.32 8.61 -15.92
CA PRO A 257 -7.28 9.37 -15.11
C PRO A 257 -7.58 8.67 -13.77
N LEU A 258 -6.53 8.40 -13.00
CA LEU A 258 -6.59 7.90 -11.62
C LEU A 258 -6.16 9.02 -10.66
N GLU A 259 -6.54 8.87 -9.39
CA GLU A 259 -6.04 9.73 -8.32
C GLU A 259 -4.50 9.66 -8.30
N SER A 260 -3.87 10.84 -8.39
CA SER A 260 -2.42 11.01 -8.57
C SER A 260 -1.83 11.83 -7.43
N THR A 261 -0.59 11.56 -7.08
CA THR A 261 0.18 12.30 -6.06
C THR A 261 0.45 13.76 -6.43
N LYS A 262 0.20 14.17 -7.68
CA LYS A 262 0.37 15.56 -8.15
C LYS A 262 -0.43 16.57 -7.33
N GLU A 263 -1.67 16.24 -6.99
CA GLU A 263 -2.52 17.12 -6.17
C GLU A 263 -1.97 17.23 -4.74
N ALA A 264 -1.61 16.10 -4.13
CA ALA A 264 -0.98 16.09 -2.81
C ALA A 264 0.31 16.94 -2.81
N CYS A 265 1.20 16.75 -3.80
CA CYS A 265 2.41 17.56 -3.94
C CYS A 265 2.13 19.07 -4.06
N ARG A 266 1.04 19.47 -4.73
CA ARG A 266 0.63 20.88 -4.82
C ARG A 266 0.17 21.40 -3.47
N LEU A 267 -0.63 20.62 -2.73
CA LEU A 267 -1.15 20.98 -1.41
C LEU A 267 -0.06 21.00 -0.34
N ALA A 268 1.02 20.23 -0.53
CA ALA A 268 2.18 20.24 0.35
C ALA A 268 3.00 21.52 0.26
N ALA A 269 3.00 22.22 -0.90
CA ALA A 269 3.93 23.32 -1.18
C ALA A 269 4.01 24.44 -0.10
N PRO A 270 2.92 24.84 0.60
CA PRO A 270 3.02 25.81 1.69
C PRO A 270 3.83 25.34 2.90
N TYR A 271 3.90 24.03 3.13
CA TYR A 271 4.51 23.41 4.31
C TYR A 271 5.82 22.67 3.98
N LEU A 272 5.89 22.03 2.80
CA LEU A 272 7.03 21.29 2.29
C LEU A 272 7.13 21.45 0.76
N ASN A 273 7.92 22.42 0.33
CA ASN A 273 8.12 22.75 -1.09
C ASN A 273 9.29 21.99 -1.76
N TYR A 274 9.98 21.12 -1.03
CA TYR A 274 11.15 20.38 -1.53
C TYR A 274 10.92 18.86 -1.52
N PHE A 275 11.57 18.15 -2.45
CA PHE A 275 11.52 16.69 -2.48
C PHE A 275 12.51 16.09 -1.49
N VAL A 276 11.99 15.50 -0.41
CA VAL A 276 12.78 14.92 0.69
C VAL A 276 13.03 13.42 0.52
N GLY A 277 12.79 12.86 -0.68
CA GLY A 277 12.82 11.43 -0.93
C GLY A 277 11.53 10.72 -0.48
N GLY A 278 11.31 9.50 -0.97
CA GLY A 278 10.19 8.67 -0.52
C GLY A 278 8.83 9.37 -0.72
N HIS A 279 7.95 9.26 0.27
CA HIS A 279 6.58 9.79 0.23
C HIS A 279 6.36 10.97 1.19
N GLY A 280 7.41 11.60 1.72
CA GLY A 280 7.27 12.64 2.75
C GLY A 280 6.46 13.85 2.28
N ARG A 281 6.65 14.30 1.02
CA ARG A 281 5.89 15.42 0.45
C ARG A 281 4.43 15.03 0.18
N GLU A 282 4.22 13.81 -0.29
CA GLU A 282 2.92 13.20 -0.52
C GLU A 282 2.14 13.07 0.79
N THR A 283 2.78 12.65 1.88
CA THR A 283 2.19 12.55 3.23
C THR A 283 1.68 13.91 3.71
N VAL A 284 2.53 14.96 3.66
CA VAL A 284 2.15 16.34 4.04
C VAL A 284 0.96 16.82 3.19
N GLY A 285 1.04 16.63 1.88
CA GLY A 285 -0.02 17.03 0.95
C GLY A 285 -1.34 16.28 1.13
N SER A 286 -1.26 14.97 1.38
CA SER A 286 -2.41 14.13 1.65
C SER A 286 -3.06 14.46 2.98
N ALA A 287 -2.28 14.83 4.01
CA ALA A 287 -2.84 15.30 5.27
C ALA A 287 -3.71 16.56 5.05
N VAL A 288 -3.17 17.57 4.35
CA VAL A 288 -3.94 18.77 3.96
C VAL A 288 -5.18 18.41 3.14
N LYS A 289 -5.02 17.51 2.15
CA LYS A 289 -6.13 17.05 1.30
C LYS A 289 -7.25 16.43 2.13
N PHE A 290 -6.92 15.48 3.00
CA PHE A 290 -7.91 14.76 3.78
C PHE A 290 -8.59 15.65 4.83
N SER A 291 -7.86 16.60 5.42
CA SER A 291 -8.49 17.59 6.29
C SER A 291 -9.57 18.38 5.55
N ARG A 292 -9.30 18.82 4.33
CA ARG A 292 -10.25 19.56 3.48
C ARG A 292 -11.39 18.70 2.91
N GLU A 293 -11.19 17.38 2.81
CA GLU A 293 -12.24 16.40 2.42
C GLU A 293 -13.17 16.01 3.59
N GLY A 294 -12.99 16.63 4.77
CA GLY A 294 -13.82 16.37 5.95
C GLY A 294 -13.58 14.99 6.57
N PHE A 295 -12.32 14.57 6.64
CA PHE A 295 -11.92 13.42 7.46
C PHE A 295 -11.88 13.80 8.93
N ASP A 296 -12.21 12.85 9.82
CA ASP A 296 -12.32 13.08 11.25
C ASP A 296 -10.98 12.86 12.00
N GLY A 297 -10.01 12.23 11.33
CA GLY A 297 -8.67 12.02 11.84
C GLY A 297 -7.72 11.47 10.78
N ILE A 298 -6.43 11.71 10.98
CA ILE A 298 -5.36 11.26 10.09
C ILE A 298 -4.36 10.43 10.90
N ILE A 299 -3.96 9.27 10.37
CA ILE A 299 -2.91 8.44 10.94
C ILE A 299 -1.78 8.33 9.93
N GLN A 300 -0.60 8.85 10.28
CA GLN A 300 0.63 8.61 9.55
C GLN A 300 1.21 7.26 9.96
N ILE A 301 1.55 6.43 8.99
CA ILE A 301 2.26 5.16 9.19
C ILE A 301 3.62 5.25 8.51
N ALA A 302 4.68 4.96 9.26
CA ALA A 302 6.03 5.04 8.73
C ALA A 302 6.90 3.91 9.28
N PRO A 303 7.86 3.37 8.50
CA PRO A 303 8.86 2.50 9.08
C PRO A 303 9.80 3.31 9.98
N LEU A 304 10.23 2.72 11.09
CA LEU A 304 11.22 3.35 11.96
C LEU A 304 12.47 3.71 11.14
N THR A 305 13.07 4.88 11.41
CA THR A 305 14.21 5.47 10.67
C THR A 305 13.92 5.96 9.25
N CYS A 306 12.65 6.05 8.83
CA CYS A 306 12.30 6.61 7.52
C CYS A 306 12.45 8.15 7.53
N GLY A 307 13.59 8.64 7.03
CA GLY A 307 13.90 10.07 6.97
C GLY A 307 12.80 10.96 6.37
N PRO A 308 12.24 10.65 5.19
CA PRO A 308 11.14 11.42 4.61
C PRO A 308 9.92 11.56 5.51
N GLU A 309 9.54 10.48 6.19
CA GLU A 309 8.36 10.46 7.05
C GLU A 309 8.62 11.15 8.39
N ILE A 310 9.84 11.12 8.90
CA ILE A 310 10.25 11.93 10.07
C ILE A 310 10.12 13.43 9.74
N VAL A 311 10.51 13.84 8.52
CA VAL A 311 10.32 15.23 8.07
C VAL A 311 8.83 15.56 7.97
N ALA A 312 8.02 14.66 7.41
CA ALA A 312 6.57 14.86 7.35
C ALA A 312 5.95 14.94 8.75
N GLU A 313 6.31 14.06 9.68
CA GLU A 313 5.83 14.05 11.07
C GLU A 313 6.06 15.39 11.75
N ALA A 314 7.25 15.98 11.59
CA ALA A 314 7.58 17.28 12.18
C ALA A 314 6.67 18.42 11.71
N ILE A 315 6.02 18.27 10.55
CA ILE A 315 5.15 19.27 9.90
C ILE A 315 3.67 19.02 10.24
N LEU A 316 3.25 17.77 10.50
CA LEU A 316 1.86 17.42 10.77
C LEU A 316 1.19 18.23 11.91
N PRO A 317 1.88 18.61 13.00
CA PRO A 317 1.29 19.49 14.02
C PRO A 317 0.88 20.85 13.48
N GLU A 318 1.63 21.44 12.55
CA GLU A 318 1.28 22.72 11.93
C GLU A 318 0.01 22.57 11.07
N ILE A 319 -0.11 21.46 10.34
CA ILE A 319 -1.32 21.13 9.56
C ILE A 319 -2.53 20.93 10.49
N TYR A 320 -2.35 20.29 11.65
CA TYR A 320 -3.42 20.17 12.64
C TYR A 320 -3.88 21.54 13.13
N LEU A 321 -2.95 22.46 13.43
CA LEU A 321 -3.28 23.81 13.88
C LEU A 321 -3.99 24.64 12.81
N SER A 322 -3.68 24.43 11.52
CA SER A 322 -4.26 25.19 10.42
C SER A 322 -5.56 24.60 9.87
N GLU A 323 -5.68 23.28 9.78
CA GLU A 323 -6.82 22.59 9.16
C GLU A 323 -7.75 21.92 10.19
N GLY A 324 -7.36 21.81 11.47
CA GLY A 324 -8.23 21.39 12.58
C GLY A 324 -8.46 19.88 12.74
N VAL A 325 -7.91 19.03 11.86
CA VAL A 325 -8.12 17.57 11.91
C VAL A 325 -6.99 16.87 12.67
N PRO A 326 -7.30 16.11 13.75
CA PRO A 326 -6.28 15.51 14.60
C PRO A 326 -5.43 14.49 13.85
N VAL A 327 -4.14 14.46 14.18
CA VAL A 327 -3.14 13.60 13.53
C VAL A 327 -2.41 12.74 14.56
N MET A 328 -2.12 11.48 14.21
CA MET A 328 -1.29 10.58 15.00
C MET A 328 -0.26 9.88 14.12
N THR A 329 0.99 9.76 14.58
CA THR A 329 2.04 9.00 13.88
C THR A 329 2.31 7.66 14.54
N ILE A 330 2.37 6.60 13.73
CA ILE A 330 2.69 5.23 14.14
C ILE A 330 3.93 4.78 13.38
N TYR A 331 5.01 4.56 14.12
CA TYR A 331 6.20 3.91 13.61
C TYR A 331 6.06 2.39 13.67
N MET A 332 6.41 1.73 12.57
CA MET A 332 6.45 0.27 12.43
C MET A 332 7.90 -0.22 12.38
N ASP A 333 8.21 -1.23 13.18
CA ASP A 333 9.49 -1.93 13.21
C ASP A 333 9.29 -3.43 13.51
N GLU A 334 10.38 -4.17 13.61
CA GLU A 334 10.35 -5.61 13.92
C GLU A 334 9.93 -5.95 15.36
N GLN A 335 9.94 -4.98 16.28
CA GLN A 335 9.57 -5.15 17.70
C GLN A 335 8.14 -4.70 17.99
N THR A 336 7.44 -4.14 17.00
CA THR A 336 6.13 -3.55 17.19
C THR A 336 5.13 -4.62 17.64
N GLY A 337 4.51 -4.41 18.80
CA GLY A 337 3.52 -5.33 19.36
C GLY A 337 2.08 -4.96 18.99
N GLU A 338 1.32 -5.94 18.51
CA GLU A 338 -0.08 -5.76 18.07
C GLU A 338 -1.00 -5.21 19.17
N ALA A 339 -0.84 -5.68 20.41
CA ALA A 339 -1.64 -5.19 21.53
C ALA A 339 -1.46 -3.69 21.78
N GLY A 340 -0.22 -3.20 21.71
CA GLY A 340 0.08 -1.77 21.88
C GLY A 340 -0.45 -0.91 20.74
N LEU A 341 -0.42 -1.44 19.50
CA LEU A 341 -1.03 -0.78 18.34
C LEU A 341 -2.54 -0.63 18.55
N ILE A 342 -3.24 -1.72 18.89
CA ILE A 342 -4.70 -1.72 19.05
C ILE A 342 -5.15 -0.68 20.07
N THR A 343 -4.52 -0.62 21.25
CA THR A 343 -4.89 0.35 22.30
C THR A 343 -4.71 1.81 21.84
N ARG A 344 -3.69 2.10 21.02
CA ARG A 344 -3.49 3.44 20.45
C ARG A 344 -4.59 3.79 19.43
N LEU A 345 -4.98 2.82 18.60
CA LEU A 345 -6.07 3.00 17.64
C LEU A 345 -7.41 3.21 18.34
N GLU A 346 -7.70 2.45 19.40
CA GLU A 346 -8.89 2.62 20.25
C GLU A 346 -8.96 4.03 20.82
N ALA A 347 -7.89 4.49 21.47
CA ALA A 347 -7.82 5.83 22.05
C ALA A 347 -7.99 6.93 21.00
N PHE A 348 -7.37 6.79 19.82
CA PHE A 348 -7.48 7.77 18.74
C PHE A 348 -8.90 7.81 18.14
N VAL A 349 -9.50 6.64 17.90
CA VAL A 349 -10.88 6.55 17.39
C VAL A 349 -11.87 7.13 18.39
N ASP A 350 -11.71 6.87 19.69
CA ASP A 350 -12.58 7.44 20.71
C ASP A 350 -12.45 8.97 20.82
N MET A 351 -11.23 9.50 20.73
CA MET A 351 -10.99 10.95 20.70
C MET A 351 -11.65 11.59 19.48
N THR A 352 -11.42 11.05 18.27
CA THR A 352 -12.00 11.57 17.02
C THR A 352 -13.52 11.50 17.03
N ARG A 353 -14.10 10.41 17.56
CA ARG A 353 -15.54 10.26 17.76
C ARG A 353 -16.10 11.36 18.66
N ARG A 354 -15.46 11.62 19.80
CA ARG A 354 -15.90 12.68 20.73
C ARG A 354 -15.90 14.05 20.06
N ILE A 355 -14.85 14.40 19.32
CA ILE A 355 -14.77 15.66 18.58
C ILE A 355 -15.94 15.77 17.60
N LYS A 356 -16.11 14.75 16.74
CA LYS A 356 -17.14 14.72 15.70
C LYS A 356 -18.58 14.84 16.21
N PHE A 357 -18.90 14.13 17.29
CA PHE A 357 -20.28 14.02 17.78
C PHE A 357 -20.61 15.01 18.90
N SER A 358 -19.62 15.54 19.62
CA SER A 358 -19.85 16.61 20.61
C SER A 358 -20.22 17.96 19.95
N GLU A 359 -19.74 18.24 18.74
CA GLU A 359 -20.12 19.45 18.00
C GLU A 359 -21.60 19.40 17.53
N LYS A 360 -22.10 18.22 17.17
CA LYS A 360 -23.52 18.03 16.77
C LYS A 360 -24.52 18.34 17.89
N ASP A 361 -24.19 17.99 19.12
CA ASP A 361 -25.07 18.26 20.27
C ASP A 361 -25.12 19.76 20.60
N SER A 362 -24.04 20.49 20.28
CA SER A 362 -23.93 21.95 20.48
C SER A 362 -24.84 22.73 19.52
N ASP A 363 -24.85 22.35 18.24
CA ASP A 363 -25.69 22.99 17.21
C ASP A 363 -27.19 22.68 17.38
N LEU A 364 -27.53 21.50 17.88
CA LEU A 364 -28.92 21.10 18.20
C LEU A 364 -29.49 21.85 19.41
N LEU A 365 -28.65 22.31 20.33
CA LEU A 365 -29.03 23.16 21.47
C LEU A 365 -29.30 24.61 21.03
N ILE A 366 -28.54 25.13 20.06
CA ILE A 366 -28.73 26.50 19.54
C ILE A 366 -30.02 26.62 18.72
N LEU A 367 -30.41 25.58 17.97
CA LEU A 367 -31.64 25.57 17.17
C LEU A 367 -32.92 25.34 17.98
N ARG A 368 -32.81 25.05 19.27
CA ARG A 368 -33.95 24.89 20.21
C ARG A 368 -34.07 26.03 21.23
N GLY A 369 -33.18 27.02 21.16
CA GLY A 369 -33.12 28.19 22.04
C GLY A 369 -33.96 29.37 21.56
#